data_AF-A0AAD3RB33-F1
#
_entry.id   AF-A0AAD3RB33-F1
#
_cell.length_a   1.000
_cell.length_b   1.000
_cell.length_c   1.000
_cell.angle_alpha   90.00
_cell.angle_beta   90.00
_cell.angle_gamma   90.00
#
_symmetry.space_group_name_H-M   'P 1'
#
loop_
_entity.id
_entity.type
_entity.pdbx_description
1 polymer ?
#
loop_
_entity_poly.entity_id
_entity_poly.type
_entity_poly.pdbx_seq_one_letter_code
_entity_poly.pdbx_strand_id
1 'polypeptide(L)'
;MEVIKPLWTFYNMVDRMKNNDEQCPHISSRLEALQEVVRFVQEKEPEQLSDGVNKALEKLKEILESANDVLTKFNKVHVMMHMVKSSEYRLQFENLNKSLTDAFITLSGALHIDQERRLIEQENKLDAQMNMLVEHDEKLVEQEKTLAEQENKLHEQERKLAKQEKKLAKQKDILERLESKLEYEQRAYYCVLQ
;
A
#
# COMPACT_ATOMS: atom_id res chain seq x y z
N MET A 1 1.90 -4.77 -24.85
CA MET A 1 2.35 -3.79 -25.86
C MET A 1 3.75 -4.17 -26.34
N GLU A 2 3.95 -4.48 -27.64
CA GLU A 2 5.23 -4.99 -28.18
C GLU A 2 6.23 -3.87 -28.57
N VAL A 3 6.56 -2.95 -27.64
CA VAL A 3 7.51 -1.86 -27.92
C VAL A 3 8.97 -2.35 -28.03
N ILE A 4 9.31 -3.46 -27.37
CA ILE A 4 10.68 -4.01 -27.35
C ILE A 4 11.19 -4.42 -28.74
N LYS A 5 10.36 -5.02 -29.60
CA LYS A 5 10.80 -5.50 -30.92
C LYS A 5 11.25 -4.34 -31.84
N PRO A 6 10.45 -3.26 -32.02
CA PRO A 6 10.90 -2.06 -32.72
C PRO A 6 12.18 -1.46 -32.11
N LEU A 7 12.24 -1.38 -30.78
CA LEU A 7 13.35 -0.76 -30.05
C LEU A 7 14.66 -1.51 -30.27
N TRP A 8 14.64 -2.85 -30.17
CA TRP A 8 15.81 -3.70 -30.42
C TRP A 8 16.26 -3.66 -31.89
N THR A 9 15.30 -3.66 -32.82
CA THR A 9 15.59 -3.53 -34.26
C THR A 9 16.31 -2.22 -34.54
N PHE A 10 15.80 -1.13 -33.99
CA PHE A 10 16.37 0.20 -34.15
C PHE A 10 17.76 0.31 -33.51
N TYR A 11 17.95 -0.21 -32.29
CA TYR A 11 19.25 -0.26 -31.62
C TYR A 11 20.32 -0.94 -32.48
N ASN A 12 20.04 -2.13 -33.01
CA ASN A 12 20.98 -2.87 -33.86
C ASN A 12 21.35 -2.12 -35.14
N MET A 13 20.43 -1.33 -35.68
CA MET A 13 20.74 -0.51 -36.87
C MET A 13 21.66 0.66 -36.50
N VAL A 14 21.39 1.38 -35.41
CA VAL A 14 22.22 2.49 -34.93
C VAL A 14 23.62 2.01 -34.53
N ASP A 15 23.73 0.86 -33.86
CA ASP A 15 25.00 0.29 -33.43
C ASP A 15 25.94 -0.02 -34.62
N ARG A 16 25.39 -0.44 -35.76
CA ARG A 16 26.16 -0.67 -36.99
C ARG A 16 26.69 0.61 -37.63
N MET A 17 26.11 1.77 -37.32
CA MET A 17 26.47 3.07 -37.89
C MET A 17 27.27 3.95 -36.92
N LYS A 18 27.52 3.50 -35.69
CA LYS A 18 28.12 4.32 -34.62
C LYS A 18 29.50 4.91 -34.92
N ASN A 19 30.23 4.31 -35.85
CA ASN A 19 31.56 4.80 -36.26
C ASN A 19 31.49 5.84 -37.39
N ASN A 20 30.32 6.06 -37.99
CA ASN A 20 30.15 6.90 -39.18
C ASN A 20 29.51 8.25 -38.87
N ASP A 21 28.92 8.43 -37.68
CA ASP A 21 28.22 9.65 -37.29
C ASP A 21 28.32 9.88 -35.77
N GLU A 22 28.66 11.11 -35.37
CA GLU A 22 28.89 11.51 -33.98
C GLU A 22 27.61 11.49 -33.11
N GLN A 23 26.42 11.51 -33.71
CA GLN A 23 25.15 11.45 -32.98
C GLN A 23 24.73 10.01 -32.64
N CYS A 24 25.22 9.01 -33.37
CA CYS A 24 24.83 7.61 -33.17
C CYS A 24 25.15 7.08 -31.75
N PRO A 25 26.33 7.35 -31.15
CA PRO A 25 26.59 6.97 -29.76
C PRO A 25 25.55 7.52 -28.77
N HIS A 26 25.14 8.78 -28.92
CA HIS A 26 24.14 9.40 -28.05
C HIS A 26 22.75 8.78 -28.22
N ILE A 27 22.38 8.46 -29.46
CA ILE A 27 21.13 7.76 -29.77
C ILE A 27 21.16 6.35 -29.17
N SER A 28 22.28 5.60 -29.30
CA SER A 28 22.43 4.27 -28.71
C SER A 28 22.26 4.28 -27.20
N SER A 29 22.95 5.17 -26.46
CA SER A 29 22.78 5.27 -25.00
C SER A 29 21.35 5.62 -24.61
N ARG A 30 20.64 6.41 -25.42
CA ARG A 30 19.22 6.72 -25.19
C ARG A 30 18.32 5.50 -25.32
N LEU A 31 18.58 4.71 -26.35
CA LEU A 31 17.80 3.51 -26.62
C LEU A 31 18.00 2.48 -25.53
N GLU A 32 19.22 2.35 -25.00
CA GLU A 32 19.49 1.51 -23.83
C GLU A 32 18.64 1.96 -22.63
N ALA A 33 18.66 3.26 -22.30
CA ALA A 33 17.83 3.79 -21.21
C ALA A 33 16.33 3.57 -21.45
N LEU A 34 15.83 3.80 -22.66
CA LEU A 34 14.44 3.53 -23.03
C LEU A 34 14.10 2.04 -22.94
N GLN A 35 15.03 1.16 -23.32
CA GLN A 35 14.85 -0.29 -23.26
C GLN A 35 14.74 -0.77 -21.81
N GLU A 36 15.55 -0.23 -20.90
CA GLU A 36 15.48 -0.53 -19.47
C GLU A 36 14.12 -0.11 -18.89
N VAL A 37 13.67 1.11 -19.19
CA VAL A 37 12.36 1.61 -18.73
C VAL A 37 11.23 0.76 -19.30
N VAL A 38 11.22 0.46 -20.60
CA VAL A 38 10.17 -0.36 -21.22
C VAL A 38 10.16 -1.78 -20.64
N ARG A 39 11.33 -2.37 -20.36
CA ARG A 39 11.44 -3.70 -19.73
C ARG A 39 10.83 -3.69 -18.33
N PHE A 40 11.20 -2.70 -17.51
CA PHE A 40 10.61 -2.52 -16.18
C PHE A 40 9.09 -2.40 -16.23
N VAL A 41 8.56 -1.68 -17.22
CA VAL A 41 7.11 -1.52 -17.40
C VAL A 41 6.42 -2.81 -17.85
N GLN A 42 7.09 -3.66 -18.62
CA GLN A 42 6.55 -4.96 -19.05
C GLN A 42 6.65 -6.05 -17.98
N GLU A 43 7.64 -5.97 -17.08
CA GLU A 43 7.75 -6.85 -15.91
C GLU A 43 6.66 -6.55 -14.88
N LYS A 44 6.18 -5.30 -14.83
CA LYS A 44 4.96 -4.95 -14.11
C LYS A 44 3.73 -5.44 -14.88
N GLU A 45 2.72 -5.93 -14.16
CA GLU A 45 1.45 -6.38 -14.76
C GLU A 45 0.87 -5.29 -15.68
N PRO A 46 0.73 -5.54 -16.99
CA PRO A 46 0.24 -4.55 -17.97
C PRO A 46 -1.15 -4.01 -17.65
N GLU A 47 -1.96 -4.81 -16.95
CA GLU A 47 -3.33 -4.51 -16.54
C GLU A 47 -3.42 -3.40 -15.48
N GLN A 48 -2.31 -3.09 -14.81
CA GLN A 48 -2.25 -2.05 -13.78
C GLN A 48 -1.70 -0.71 -14.30
N LEU A 49 -1.26 -0.63 -15.55
CA LEU A 49 -0.65 0.59 -16.09
C LEU A 49 -1.73 1.64 -16.35
N SER A 50 -1.53 2.88 -15.88
CA SER A 50 -2.44 3.97 -16.22
C SER A 50 -2.46 4.31 -17.71
N ASP A 51 -3.58 4.88 -18.15
CA ASP A 51 -3.76 5.42 -19.50
C ASP A 51 -2.63 6.38 -19.92
N GLY A 52 -2.07 7.14 -18.96
CA GLY A 52 -0.95 8.04 -19.21
C GLY A 52 0.31 7.30 -19.65
N VAL A 53 0.64 6.20 -18.95
CA VAL A 53 1.79 5.34 -19.29
C VAL A 53 1.54 4.64 -20.63
N ASN A 54 0.34 4.09 -20.85
CA ASN A 54 0.00 3.44 -22.12
C ASN A 54 0.09 4.41 -23.31
N LYS A 55 -0.41 5.64 -23.16
CA LYS A 55 -0.31 6.67 -24.20
C LYS A 55 1.14 7.10 -24.47
N ALA A 56 1.99 7.13 -23.46
CA ALA A 56 3.41 7.43 -23.62
C ALA A 56 4.14 6.30 -24.37
N LEU A 57 3.81 5.04 -24.08
CA LEU A 57 4.36 3.88 -24.76
C LEU A 57 3.93 3.80 -26.24
N GLU A 58 2.68 4.10 -26.56
CA GLU A 58 2.22 4.15 -27.96
C GLU A 58 2.95 5.25 -28.75
N LYS A 59 3.12 6.44 -28.17
CA LYS A 59 3.93 7.51 -28.80
C LYS A 59 5.38 7.07 -29.03
N LEU A 60 5.98 6.38 -28.07
CA LEU A 60 7.33 5.85 -28.23
C LEU A 60 7.39 4.84 -29.39
N LYS A 61 6.39 3.97 -29.51
CA LYS A 61 6.27 3.01 -30.61
C LYS A 61 6.20 3.72 -31.97
N GLU A 62 5.35 4.73 -32.11
CA GLU A 62 5.23 5.55 -33.34
C GLU A 62 6.57 6.21 -33.71
N ILE A 63 7.30 6.74 -32.72
CA ILE A 63 8.62 7.34 -32.93
C ILE A 63 9.62 6.29 -33.43
N LEU A 64 9.64 5.10 -32.82
CA LEU A 64 10.55 4.02 -33.23
C LEU A 64 10.24 3.48 -34.62
N GLU A 65 8.96 3.40 -34.99
CA GLU A 65 8.53 3.02 -36.35
C GLU A 65 9.00 4.06 -37.38
N SER A 66 8.76 5.35 -37.13
CA SER A 66 9.25 6.45 -37.97
C SER A 66 10.78 6.49 -38.08
N ALA A 67 11.48 6.22 -36.97
CA ALA A 67 12.93 6.15 -36.91
C ALA A 67 13.51 5.03 -37.80
N ASN A 68 12.85 3.87 -37.79
CA ASN A 68 13.24 2.73 -38.62
C ASN A 68 13.08 3.04 -40.12
N ASP A 69 12.04 3.80 -40.51
CA ASP A 69 11.86 4.27 -41.88
C ASP A 69 12.96 5.24 -42.34
N VAL A 70 13.37 6.16 -41.46
CA VAL A 70 14.48 7.09 -41.74
C VAL A 70 15.80 6.33 -41.94
N LEU A 71 16.10 5.38 -41.05
CA LEU A 71 17.32 4.59 -41.13
C LEU A 71 17.39 3.65 -42.33
N THR A 72 16.28 3.00 -42.66
CA THR A 72 16.22 2.12 -43.83
C THR A 72 16.41 2.90 -45.13
N LYS A 73 15.88 4.13 -45.23
CA LYS A 73 16.14 5.04 -46.35
C LYS A 73 17.61 5.46 -46.40
N PHE A 74 18.17 5.90 -45.27
CA PHE A 74 19.58 6.28 -45.17
C PHE A 74 20.51 5.15 -45.64
N ASN A 75 20.32 3.93 -45.13
CA ASN A 75 21.15 2.78 -45.48
C ASN A 75 21.09 2.44 -46.98
N LYS A 76 19.89 2.47 -47.60
CA LYS A 76 19.76 2.24 -49.05
C LYS A 76 20.54 3.27 -49.87
N VAL A 77 20.41 4.55 -49.52
CA VAL A 77 21.08 5.64 -50.25
C VAL A 77 22.60 5.64 -49.98
N HIS A 78 23.03 5.36 -48.75
CA HIS A 78 24.44 5.27 -48.38
C HIS A 78 25.15 4.14 -49.16
N VAL A 79 24.55 2.95 -49.23
CA VAL A 79 25.08 1.82 -50.01
C VAL A 79 25.10 2.12 -51.51
N MET A 80 24.09 2.82 -52.03
CA MET A 80 23.99 3.12 -53.45
C MET A 80 24.93 4.24 -53.91
N MET A 81 25.20 5.24 -53.05
CA MET A 81 25.78 6.51 -53.48
C MET A 81 27.20 6.75 -52.95
N HIS A 82 27.70 5.95 -52.00
CA HIS A 82 29.02 6.06 -51.32
C HIS A 82 29.38 7.45 -50.74
N MET A 83 28.51 8.45 -50.91
CA MET A 83 28.61 9.81 -50.43
C MET A 83 27.20 10.39 -50.37
N VAL A 84 26.67 10.55 -49.17
CA VAL A 84 25.41 11.26 -48.94
C VAL A 84 25.76 12.69 -48.54
N LYS A 85 25.00 13.68 -49.04
CA LYS A 85 25.10 15.06 -48.54
C LYS A 85 24.72 15.05 -47.06
N SER A 86 25.73 15.12 -46.19
CA SER A 86 25.58 14.93 -44.74
C SER A 86 24.57 15.88 -44.09
N SER A 87 24.31 17.04 -44.70
CA SER A 87 23.42 18.08 -44.15
C SER A 87 21.94 17.67 -44.07
N GLU A 88 21.43 16.83 -44.98
CA GLU A 88 19.99 16.53 -45.06
C GLU A 88 19.55 15.46 -44.05
N TYR A 89 20.42 14.49 -43.76
CA TYR A 89 20.16 13.45 -42.77
C TYR A 89 20.56 13.87 -41.35
N ARG A 90 21.58 14.73 -41.20
CA ARG A 90 21.97 15.25 -39.88
C ARG A 90 20.79 15.89 -39.15
N LEU A 91 19.96 16.67 -39.85
CA LEU A 91 18.75 17.27 -39.28
C LEU A 91 17.70 16.21 -38.90
N GLN A 92 17.56 15.13 -39.68
CA GLN A 92 16.64 14.03 -39.36
C GLN A 92 17.10 13.26 -38.11
N PHE A 93 18.39 12.99 -37.99
CA PHE A 93 18.97 12.38 -36.80
C PHE A 93 18.85 13.28 -35.57
N GLU A 94 19.06 14.58 -35.71
CA GLU A 94 18.87 15.56 -34.63
C GLU A 94 17.40 15.61 -34.17
N ASN A 95 16.46 15.65 -35.12
CA ASN A 95 15.02 15.59 -34.82
C ASN A 95 14.64 14.28 -34.14
N LEU A 96 15.15 13.15 -34.62
CA LEU A 96 14.92 11.84 -34.04
C LEU A 96 15.47 11.77 -32.61
N ASN A 97 16.69 12.26 -32.40
CA ASN A 97 17.28 12.35 -31.08
C ASN A 97 16.38 13.18 -30.15
N LYS A 98 15.91 14.35 -30.61
CA LYS A 98 14.96 15.17 -29.85
C LYS A 98 13.65 14.42 -29.53
N SER A 99 13.04 13.75 -30.50
CA SER A 99 11.82 12.97 -30.27
C SER A 99 12.02 11.82 -29.28
N LEU A 100 13.18 11.15 -29.31
CA LEU A 100 13.53 10.13 -28.31
C LEU A 100 13.73 10.76 -26.91
N THR A 101 14.26 11.98 -26.82
CA THR A 101 14.29 12.76 -25.56
C THR A 101 12.89 12.95 -25.03
N ASP A 102 12.00 13.47 -25.86
CA ASP A 102 10.66 13.87 -25.46
C ASP A 102 9.85 12.63 -25.06
N ALA A 103 10.02 11.51 -25.76
CA ALA A 103 9.44 10.22 -25.40
C ALA A 103 9.95 9.72 -24.04
N PHE A 104 11.27 9.77 -23.80
CA PHE A 104 11.86 9.35 -22.52
C PHE A 104 11.33 10.19 -21.36
N ILE A 105 11.30 11.52 -21.50
CA ILE A 105 10.79 12.44 -20.47
C ILE A 105 9.30 12.18 -20.23
N THR A 106 8.50 12.05 -21.30
CA THR A 106 7.05 11.80 -21.19
C THR A 106 6.76 10.47 -20.51
N LEU A 107 7.48 9.41 -20.88
CA LEU A 107 7.30 8.08 -20.28
C LEU A 107 7.73 8.07 -18.81
N SER A 108 8.89 8.64 -18.51
CA SER A 108 9.40 8.75 -17.13
C SER A 108 8.46 9.60 -16.26
N GLY A 109 7.93 10.70 -16.77
CA GLY A 109 6.96 11.52 -16.07
C GLY A 109 5.63 10.79 -15.81
N ALA A 110 5.11 10.08 -16.82
CA ALA A 110 3.91 9.27 -16.68
C ALA A 110 4.09 8.16 -15.62
N LEU A 111 5.25 7.52 -15.59
CA LEU A 111 5.58 6.49 -14.60
C LEU A 111 5.67 7.04 -13.19
N HIS A 112 6.30 8.21 -12.99
CA HIS A 112 6.34 8.85 -11.67
C HIS A 112 4.93 9.20 -11.17
N ILE A 113 4.08 9.78 -12.03
CA ILE A 113 2.68 10.09 -11.67
C ILE A 113 1.90 8.83 -11.31
N ASP A 114 2.08 7.73 -12.07
CA ASP A 114 1.43 6.45 -11.78
C ASP A 114 1.86 5.89 -10.43
N GLN A 115 3.17 5.94 -10.15
CA GLN A 115 3.74 5.49 -8.88
C GLN A 115 3.25 6.33 -7.70
N GLU A 116 3.26 7.66 -7.83
CA GLU A 116 2.79 8.58 -6.78
C GLU A 116 1.31 8.39 -6.49
N ARG A 117 0.48 8.19 -7.52
CA ARG A 117 -0.95 7.87 -7.34
C ARG A 117 -1.15 6.58 -6.53
N ARG A 118 -0.38 5.53 -6.82
CA ARG A 118 -0.45 4.26 -6.08
C ARG A 118 -0.03 4.43 -4.62
N LEU A 119 1.00 5.24 -4.35
CA LEU A 119 1.43 5.56 -3.00
C LEU A 119 0.31 6.29 -2.23
N ILE A 120 -0.29 7.31 -2.82
CA ILE A 120 -1.43 8.04 -2.22
C ILE A 120 -2.60 7.08 -1.93
N GLU A 121 -2.90 6.13 -2.83
CA GLU A 121 -3.95 5.14 -2.59
C GLU A 121 -3.61 4.21 -1.41
N GLN A 122 -2.35 3.82 -1.26
CA GLN A 122 -1.88 3.02 -0.12
C GLN A 122 -1.93 3.82 1.19
N GLU A 123 -1.52 5.08 1.18
CA GLU A 123 -1.61 5.99 2.34
C GLU A 123 -3.07 6.16 2.77
N ASN A 124 -3.99 6.41 1.84
CA ASN A 124 -5.43 6.50 2.15
C ASN A 124 -6.00 5.22 2.76
N LYS A 125 -5.56 4.04 2.28
CA LYS A 125 -5.95 2.75 2.88
C LYS A 125 -5.41 2.59 4.29
N LEU A 126 -4.18 3.03 4.54
CA LEU A 126 -3.56 3.00 5.85
C LEU A 126 -4.27 3.95 6.83
N ASP A 127 -4.59 5.17 6.40
CA ASP A 127 -5.34 6.15 7.20
C ASP A 127 -6.73 5.62 7.56
N ALA A 128 -7.42 4.96 6.61
CA ALA A 128 -8.71 4.32 6.88
C ALA A 128 -8.59 3.20 7.94
N GLN A 129 -7.53 2.38 7.88
CA GLN A 129 -7.28 1.35 8.89
C GLN A 129 -6.95 1.96 10.26
N MET A 130 -6.20 3.05 10.30
CA MET A 130 -5.85 3.75 11.53
C MET A 130 -7.10 4.34 12.20
N ASN A 131 -8.00 4.95 11.43
CA ASN A 131 -9.27 5.47 11.95
C ASN A 131 -10.14 4.35 12.53
N MET A 132 -10.23 3.20 11.85
CA MET A 132 -10.95 2.02 12.37
C MET A 132 -10.35 1.51 13.69
N LEU A 133 -9.02 1.57 13.84
CA LEU A 133 -8.34 1.18 15.07
C LEU A 133 -8.66 2.16 16.22
N VAL A 134 -8.65 3.47 15.94
CA VAL A 134 -9.04 4.49 16.94
C VAL A 134 -10.48 4.28 17.41
N GLU A 135 -11.43 4.05 16.49
CA GLU A 135 -12.81 3.76 16.85
C GLU A 135 -12.95 2.48 17.70
N HIS A 136 -12.12 1.47 17.43
CA HIS A 136 -12.08 0.25 18.21
C HIS A 136 -11.55 0.50 19.63
N ASP A 137 -10.47 1.26 19.76
CA ASP A 137 -9.88 1.61 21.05
C ASP A 137 -10.85 2.47 21.90
N GLU A 138 -11.57 3.40 21.29
CA GLU A 138 -12.62 4.17 21.98
C GLU A 138 -13.72 3.27 22.55
N LYS A 139 -14.16 2.26 21.79
CA LYS A 139 -15.14 1.27 22.26
C LYS A 139 -14.60 0.42 23.41
N LEU A 140 -13.32 0.03 23.36
CA LEU A 140 -12.70 -0.71 24.46
C LEU A 140 -12.67 0.14 25.74
N VAL A 141 -12.31 1.41 25.64
CA VAL A 141 -12.32 2.34 26.79
C VAL A 141 -13.72 2.47 27.39
N GLU A 142 -14.77 2.52 26.56
CA GLU A 142 -16.16 2.56 27.05
C GLU A 142 -16.58 1.26 27.75
N GLN A 143 -16.15 0.11 27.22
CA GLN A 143 -16.37 -1.19 27.85
C GLN A 143 -15.66 -1.30 29.20
N GLU A 144 -14.41 -0.85 29.30
CA GLU A 144 -13.64 -0.84 30.54
C GLU A 144 -14.32 0.02 31.62
N LYS A 145 -14.81 1.21 31.26
CA LYS A 145 -15.57 2.07 32.19
C LYS A 145 -16.83 1.36 32.69
N THR A 146 -17.57 0.73 31.78
CA THR A 146 -18.78 -0.01 32.13
C THR A 146 -18.48 -1.18 33.08
N LEU A 147 -17.38 -1.91 32.83
CA LEU A 147 -16.93 -3.00 33.69
C LEU A 147 -16.58 -2.48 35.09
N ALA A 148 -15.82 -1.39 35.18
CA ALA A 148 -15.46 -0.77 36.46
C ALA A 148 -16.68 -0.31 37.25
N GLU A 149 -17.73 0.20 36.59
CA GLU A 149 -19.00 0.53 37.25
C GLU A 149 -19.72 -0.72 37.79
N GLN A 150 -19.71 -1.83 37.05
CA GLN A 150 -20.29 -3.09 37.49
C GLN A 150 -19.54 -3.67 38.70
N GLU A 151 -18.21 -3.64 38.69
CA GLU A 151 -17.38 -4.08 39.81
C GLU A 151 -17.68 -3.26 41.08
N ASN A 152 -17.80 -1.94 40.96
CA ASN A 152 -18.16 -1.09 42.09
C ASN A 152 -19.55 -1.42 42.66
N LYS A 153 -20.55 -1.67 41.80
CA LYS A 153 -21.89 -2.10 42.21
C LYS A 153 -21.86 -3.45 42.93
N LEU A 154 -21.09 -4.41 42.40
CA LEU A 154 -20.90 -5.72 43.03
C LEU A 154 -20.28 -5.57 44.42
N HIS A 155 -19.24 -4.76 44.55
CA HIS A 155 -18.57 -4.53 45.82
C HIS A 155 -19.49 -3.85 46.85
N GLU A 156 -20.40 -2.97 46.41
CA GLU A 156 -21.44 -2.41 47.28
C GLU A 156 -22.44 -3.48 47.76
N GLN A 157 -22.85 -4.39 46.88
CA GLN A 157 -23.73 -5.51 47.23
C GLN A 157 -23.06 -6.45 48.24
N GLU A 158 -21.79 -6.82 48.04
CA GLU A 158 -21.01 -7.62 48.98
C GLU A 158 -20.97 -6.99 50.38
N ARG A 159 -20.74 -5.66 50.45
CA ARG A 159 -20.76 -4.93 51.72
C ARG A 159 -22.13 -4.96 52.40
N LYS A 160 -23.23 -4.91 51.63
CA LYS A 160 -24.59 -5.03 52.17
C LYS A 160 -24.84 -6.43 52.71
N LEU A 161 -24.44 -7.46 51.97
CA LEU A 161 -24.56 -8.86 52.38
C LEU A 161 -23.77 -9.13 53.67
N ALA A 162 -22.52 -8.70 53.75
CA ALA A 162 -21.70 -8.84 54.95
C ALA A 162 -22.32 -8.17 56.20
N LYS A 163 -23.02 -7.04 56.02
CA LYS A 163 -23.78 -6.41 57.11
C LYS A 163 -24.99 -7.24 57.53
N GLN A 164 -25.69 -7.86 56.59
CA GLN A 164 -26.82 -8.76 56.87
C GLN A 164 -26.35 -10.02 57.60
N GLU A 165 -25.25 -10.64 57.15
CA GLU A 165 -24.65 -11.80 57.82
C GLU A 165 -24.28 -11.50 59.28
N LYS A 166 -23.67 -10.34 59.54
CA LYS A 166 -23.37 -9.90 60.92
C LYS A 166 -24.62 -9.70 61.77
N LYS A 167 -25.74 -9.22 61.19
CA LYS A 167 -27.02 -9.10 61.91
C LYS A 167 -27.61 -10.47 62.21
N LEU A 168 -27.58 -11.39 61.24
CA LEU A 168 -28.07 -12.75 61.40
C LEU A 168 -27.29 -13.52 62.46
N ALA A 169 -25.96 -13.38 62.47
CA ALA A 169 -25.10 -13.98 63.50
C ALA A 169 -25.50 -13.51 64.92
N LYS A 170 -25.72 -12.20 65.10
CA LYS A 170 -26.19 -11.67 66.40
C LYS A 170 -27.58 -12.20 66.79
N GLN A 171 -28.49 -12.34 65.83
CA GLN A 171 -29.81 -12.91 66.10
C GLN A 171 -29.70 -14.38 66.53
N LYS A 172 -28.83 -15.15 65.87
CA LYS A 172 -28.55 -16.54 66.21
C LYS A 172 -27.98 -16.67 67.63
N ASP A 173 -26.99 -15.85 68.01
CA ASP A 173 -26.42 -15.82 69.36
C ASP A 173 -27.48 -15.51 70.43
N ILE A 174 -28.43 -14.61 70.12
CA ILE A 174 -29.52 -14.26 71.04
C ILE A 174 -30.48 -15.45 71.20
N LEU A 175 -30.85 -16.11 70.10
CA LEU A 175 -31.76 -17.25 70.12
C LEU A 175 -31.17 -18.40 70.95
N GLU A 176 -29.90 -18.74 70.76
CA GLU A 176 -29.21 -19.79 71.50
C GLU A 176 -29.18 -19.52 73.02
N ARG A 177 -29.00 -18.25 73.42
CA ARG A 177 -29.10 -17.85 74.83
C ARG A 177 -30.52 -17.98 75.39
N LEU A 178 -31.55 -17.70 74.59
CA LEU A 178 -32.94 -17.84 75.01
C LEU A 178 -33.33 -19.31 75.14
N GLU A 179 -32.91 -20.15 74.20
CA GLU A 179 -33.08 -21.61 74.26
C GLU A 179 -32.44 -22.17 75.53
N SER A 180 -31.18 -21.79 75.81
CA SER A 180 -30.47 -22.21 77.04
C SER A 180 -31.21 -21.79 78.33
N LYS A 181 -31.80 -20.59 78.35
CA LYS A 181 -32.60 -20.12 79.50
C LYS A 181 -33.89 -20.91 79.67
N LEU A 182 -34.60 -21.15 78.57
CA LEU A 182 -35.84 -21.91 78.57
C LEU A 182 -35.61 -23.35 79.05
N GLU A 183 -34.54 -24.00 78.59
CA GLU A 183 -34.14 -25.33 79.07
C GLU A 183 -33.86 -25.35 80.58
N TYR A 184 -33.15 -24.33 81.09
CA TYR A 184 -32.87 -24.20 82.51
C TYR A 184 -34.17 -24.03 83.33
N GLU A 185 -35.07 -23.15 82.91
CA GLU A 185 -36.37 -22.92 83.58
C GLU A 185 -37.24 -24.18 83.57
N GLN A 186 -37.32 -24.87 82.42
CA GLN A 186 -38.03 -26.15 82.32
C GLN A 186 -37.45 -27.17 83.30
N ARG A 187 -36.12 -27.31 83.35
CA ARG A 187 -35.45 -28.24 84.27
C ARG A 187 -35.72 -27.89 85.74
N ALA A 188 -35.66 -26.60 86.08
CA ALA A 188 -35.96 -26.13 87.43
C ALA A 188 -37.41 -26.42 87.84
N TYR A 189 -38.37 -26.23 86.93
CA TYR A 189 -39.78 -26.54 87.15
C TYR A 189 -40.00 -28.04 87.43
N TYR A 190 -39.41 -28.93 86.63
CA TYR A 190 -39.51 -30.38 86.86
C TYR A 190 -38.92 -30.82 88.21
N CYS A 191 -37.84 -30.20 88.67
CA CYS A 191 -37.24 -30.51 89.99
C CYS A 191 -38.13 -30.12 91.17
N VAL A 192 -39.03 -29.14 91.03
CA VAL A 192 -39.93 -28.69 92.11
C VAL A 192 -41.18 -29.55 92.22
N LEU A 193 -41.52 -30.31 91.17
CA LEU A 193 -42.73 -31.15 91.11
C LEU A 193 -42.51 -32.63 91.48
N GLN A 194 -41.27 -33.05 91.76
CA GLN A 194 -40.91 -34.39 92.25
C GLN A 194 -40.69 -34.39 93.76
#